data_AF-A0A9N7LZX2-F1
#
_entry.id   AF-A0A9N7LZX2-F1
#
_cell.length_a   1.000
_cell.length_b   1.000
_cell.length_c   1.000
_cell.angle_alpha   90.00
_cell.angle_beta   90.00
_cell.angle_gamma   90.00
#
_symmetry.space_group_name_H-M   'P 1'
#
loop_
_entity.id
_entity.type
_entity.pdbx_description
1 polymer ?
#
loop_
_entity_poly.entity_id
_entity_poly.type
_entity_poly.pdbx_seq_one_letter_code
_entity_poly.pdbx_strand_id
1 'polypeptide(L)'
;MSSTHPAHEAGRRSREAVTARNKQAWLAVFADDAVVEDPIGPSAFDPEGKGHRGRAAISAFWDKATEPTTRIEFFFRDTYQCGQGSGVVD
;
A
#
# COMPACT_ATOMS: atom_id res chain seq x y z
N MET A 1 9.04 -21.57 15.53
CA MET A 1 7.82 -20.77 15.30
C MET A 1 8.25 -19.52 14.56
N SER A 2 7.95 -19.41 13.26
CA SER A 2 8.35 -18.24 12.47
C SER A 2 7.62 -17.02 13.03
N SER A 3 8.35 -16.04 13.57
CA SER A 3 7.77 -14.79 14.06
C SER A 3 7.24 -14.03 12.85
N THR A 4 5.95 -14.20 12.54
CA THR A 4 5.31 -13.47 11.45
C THR A 4 5.44 -11.97 11.72
N HIS A 5 6.32 -11.32 10.97
CA HIS A 5 6.63 -9.90 11.18
C HIS A 5 5.40 -9.07 10.82
N PRO A 6 4.99 -8.07 11.64
CA PRO A 6 3.80 -7.25 11.38
C PRO A 6 3.74 -6.66 9.95
N ALA A 7 4.90 -6.29 9.40
CA ALA A 7 5.02 -5.82 8.01
C ALA A 7 4.61 -6.86 6.95
N HIS A 8 4.94 -8.15 7.17
CA HIS A 8 4.54 -9.22 6.25
C HIS A 8 3.02 -9.43 6.25
N GLU A 9 2.39 -9.34 7.42
CA GLU A 9 0.94 -9.46 7.53
C GLU A 9 0.23 -8.25 6.93
N ALA A 10 0.73 -7.04 7.16
CA ALA A 10 0.22 -5.84 6.51
C ALA A 10 0.31 -5.95 4.98
N GLY A 11 1.47 -6.37 4.47
CA GLY A 11 1.66 -6.62 3.03
C GLY A 11 0.72 -7.71 2.50
N ARG A 12 0.54 -8.83 3.21
CA ARG A 12 -0.41 -9.89 2.81
C ARG A 12 -1.85 -9.39 2.75
N ARG A 13 -2.32 -8.70 3.81
CA ARG A 13 -3.68 -8.15 3.88
C ARG A 13 -3.93 -7.07 2.83
N SER A 14 -2.93 -6.22 2.56
CA SER A 14 -3.00 -5.21 1.50
C SER A 14 -3.25 -5.87 0.14
N ARG A 15 -2.48 -6.92 -0.19
CA ARG A 15 -2.64 -7.66 -1.46
C ARG A 15 -3.98 -8.35 -1.58
N GLU A 16 -4.41 -9.07 -0.54
CA GLU A 16 -5.71 -9.73 -0.51
C GLU A 16 -6.85 -8.74 -0.73
N ALA A 17 -6.78 -7.57 -0.11
CA ALA A 17 -7.76 -6.52 -0.28
C ALA A 17 -7.73 -5.90 -1.69
N VAL A 18 -6.54 -5.68 -2.27
CA VAL A 18 -6.37 -5.20 -3.66
C VAL A 18 -6.95 -6.21 -4.65
N THR A 19 -6.59 -7.49 -4.53
CA THR A 19 -7.10 -8.56 -5.41
C THR A 19 -8.62 -8.71 -5.30
N ALA A 20 -9.17 -8.59 -4.09
CA ALA A 20 -10.62 -8.61 -3.85
C ALA A 20 -11.32 -7.29 -4.19
N ARG A 21 -10.60 -6.25 -4.62
CA ARG A 21 -11.09 -4.87 -4.81
C ARG A 21 -11.85 -4.33 -3.60
N ASN A 22 -11.49 -4.77 -2.39
CA ASN A 22 -12.14 -4.39 -1.16
C ASN A 22 -11.44 -3.17 -0.55
N LYS A 23 -11.87 -1.98 -0.97
CA LYS A 23 -11.34 -0.70 -0.48
C LYS A 23 -11.35 -0.58 1.05
N GLN A 24 -12.42 -1.04 1.70
CA GLN A 24 -12.53 -0.93 3.16
C GLN A 24 -11.56 -1.85 3.88
N ALA A 25 -11.38 -3.08 3.41
CA ALA A 25 -10.38 -3.99 3.95
C ALA A 25 -8.96 -3.46 3.71
N TRP A 26 -8.72 -2.81 2.57
CA TRP A 26 -7.43 -2.21 2.25
C TRP A 26 -7.12 -1.02 3.17
N LEU A 27 -8.08 -0.09 3.35
CA LEU A 27 -7.94 1.05 4.26
C LEU A 27 -7.73 0.61 5.72
N ALA A 28 -8.29 -0.52 6.13
CA ALA A 28 -8.12 -1.07 7.47
C ALA A 28 -6.70 -1.58 7.76
N VAL A 29 -5.84 -1.73 6.74
CA VAL A 29 -4.42 -2.06 6.91
C VAL A 29 -3.63 -0.85 7.42
N PHE A 30 -4.10 0.37 7.16
CA PHE A 30 -3.39 1.61 7.45
C PHE A 30 -3.82 2.24 8.78
N ALA A 31 -2.83 2.75 9.52
CA ALA A 31 -3.06 3.61 10.68
C ALA A 31 -3.72 4.95 10.26
N ASP A 32 -4.30 5.65 11.22
CA ASP A 32 -5.00 6.93 10.97
C ASP A 32 -4.09 8.02 10.40
N ASP A 33 -2.80 7.99 10.76
CA ASP A 33 -1.74 8.89 10.34
C ASP A 33 -0.81 8.30 9.26
N ALA A 34 -1.19 7.16 8.68
CA ALA A 34 -0.39 6.50 7.66
C ALA A 34 -0.17 7.38 6.43
N VAL A 35 0.91 7.09 5.71
CA VAL A 35 1.27 7.74 4.44
C VAL A 35 1.47 6.67 3.38
N VAL A 36 0.90 6.88 2.21
CA VAL A 36 1.15 6.06 1.01
C VAL A 36 1.87 6.90 -0.04
N GLU A 37 3.00 6.40 -0.53
CA GLU A 37 3.84 7.03 -1.55
C GLU A 37 4.09 6.02 -2.67
N ASP A 38 3.24 6.04 -3.69
CA ASP A 38 3.29 5.13 -4.83
C ASP A 38 2.98 5.88 -6.13
N PRO A 39 4.00 6.29 -6.93
CA PRO A 39 5.44 6.25 -6.66
C PRO A 39 5.91 7.21 -5.56
N ILE A 40 7.13 6.99 -5.04
CA ILE A 40 7.82 7.94 -4.16
C ILE A 40 8.25 9.18 -4.96
N GLY A 41 7.89 10.37 -4.49
CA GLY A 41 8.19 11.65 -5.14
C GLY A 41 7.14 12.08 -6.18
N PRO A 42 7.40 13.16 -6.93
CA PRO A 42 6.44 13.71 -7.89
C PRO A 42 5.99 12.68 -8.93
N SER A 43 4.67 12.49 -9.04
CA SER A 43 4.07 11.49 -9.91
C SER A 43 2.71 11.93 -10.47
N ALA A 44 2.13 11.10 -11.35
CA ALA A 44 0.77 11.31 -11.85
C ALA A 44 -0.29 11.26 -10.72
N PHE A 45 0.00 10.57 -9.62
CA PHE A 45 -0.91 10.45 -8.47
C PHE A 45 -0.69 11.56 -7.45
N ASP A 46 0.53 12.06 -7.33
CA ASP A 46 0.91 13.18 -6.46
C ASP A 46 1.98 14.07 -7.13
N PRO A 47 1.57 15.15 -7.82
CA PRO A 47 2.51 16.06 -8.49
C PRO A 47 3.48 16.77 -7.55
N GLU A 48 3.14 16.90 -6.25
CA GLU A 48 3.99 17.53 -5.26
C GLU A 48 4.94 16.54 -4.58
N GLY A 49 4.68 15.23 -4.70
CA GLY A 49 5.50 14.17 -4.12
C GLY A 49 5.56 14.19 -2.59
N LYS A 50 4.47 14.60 -1.93
CA LYS A 50 4.34 14.68 -0.47
C LYS A 50 3.75 13.41 0.15
N GLY A 51 3.23 12.51 -0.67
CA GLY A 51 2.51 11.31 -0.28
C GLY A 51 1.07 11.58 0.15
N HIS A 52 0.28 10.52 0.12
CA HIS A 52 -1.12 10.54 0.54
C HIS A 52 -1.22 10.29 2.04
N ARG A 53 -1.40 11.36 2.81
CA ARG A 53 -1.41 11.32 4.29
C ARG A 53 -2.81 11.19 4.87
N GLY A 54 -2.98 10.20 5.74
CA GLY A 54 -4.22 9.90 6.44
C GLY A 54 -5.25 9.18 5.57
N ARG A 55 -6.21 8.53 6.24
CA ARG A 55 -7.20 7.63 5.59
C ARG A 55 -7.96 8.28 4.43
N ALA A 56 -8.29 9.57 4.52
CA ALA A 56 -9.02 10.27 3.46
C ALA A 56 -8.19 10.42 2.17
N ALA A 57 -6.91 10.79 2.28
CA ALA A 57 -6.03 10.93 1.12
C ALA A 57 -5.71 9.56 0.50
N ILE A 58 -5.46 8.56 1.34
CA ILE A 58 -5.22 7.17 0.92
C ILE A 58 -6.45 6.59 0.20
N SER A 59 -7.66 6.91 0.69
CA SER A 59 -8.93 6.55 0.06
C SER A 59 -9.08 7.17 -1.34
N ALA A 60 -8.70 8.44 -1.51
CA ALA A 60 -8.73 9.11 -2.80
C ALA A 60 -7.68 8.56 -3.79
N PHE A 61 -6.50 8.18 -3.28
CA PHE A 61 -5.48 7.48 -4.07
C PHE A 61 -6.02 6.15 -4.62
N TRP A 62 -6.67 5.34 -3.78
CA TRP A 62 -7.29 4.08 -4.23
C TRP A 62 -8.26 4.28 -5.39
N ASP A 63 -9.13 5.29 -5.32
CA ASP A 63 -10.11 5.55 -6.38
C ASP A 63 -9.40 5.87 -7.70
N LYS A 64 -8.38 6.74 -7.66
CA LYS A 64 -7.56 7.07 -8.84
C LYS A 64 -6.79 5.87 -9.39
N ALA A 65 -6.26 5.02 -8.53
CA ALA A 65 -5.49 3.84 -8.93
C ALA A 65 -6.38 2.73 -9.52
N THR A 66 -7.62 2.61 -9.03
CA THR A 66 -8.55 1.56 -9.46
C THR A 66 -9.48 1.95 -10.60
N GLU A 67 -9.65 3.25 -10.90
CA GLU A 67 -10.44 3.73 -12.04
C GLU A 67 -9.91 3.25 -13.41
N PRO A 68 -8.60 3.35 -13.72
CA PRO A 68 -8.06 2.83 -14.98
C PRO A 68 -7.75 1.32 -14.93
N THR A 69 -7.71 0.72 -13.73
CA THR A 69 -7.12 -0.61 -13.52
C THR A 69 -8.19 -1.68 -13.27
N THR A 70 -8.35 -2.60 -14.22
CA THR A 70 -9.29 -3.73 -14.12
C THR A 70 -8.72 -4.93 -13.36
N ARG A 71 -7.40 -5.07 -13.30
CA ARG A 71 -6.70 -6.18 -12.62
C ARG A 71 -5.31 -5.73 -12.16
N ILE A 72 -5.00 -5.99 -10.89
CA ILE A 72 -3.66 -5.79 -10.30
C ILE A 72 -3.11 -7.17 -9.94
N GLU A 73 -1.96 -7.54 -10.48
CA GLU A 73 -1.21 -8.75 -10.13
C GLU A 73 0.11 -8.35 -9.50
N PHE A 74 0.41 -8.90 -8.32
CA PHE A 74 1.68 -8.69 -7.66
C PHE A 74 2.62 -9.85 -7.94
N PHE A 75 3.76 -9.57 -8.58
CA PHE A 75 4.84 -10.54 -8.79
C PHE A 75 6.00 -10.22 -7.84
N PHE A 76 6.08 -10.94 -6.71
CA PHE A 76 7.21 -10.80 -5.78
C PHE A 76 8.38 -11.65 -6.27
N ARG A 77 9.50 -11.00 -6.64
CA ARG A 77 10.74 -11.69 -6.96
C ARG A 77 11.59 -11.94 -5.70
N ASP A 78 11.68 -10.96 -4.81
CA ASP A 78 12.47 -11.00 -3.58
C ASP A 78 11.69 -10.35 -2.43
N THR A 79 11.97 -10.72 -1.18
CA THR A 79 11.39 -10.05 0.00
C THR A 79 12.47 -9.79 1.04
N TYR A 80 12.68 -8.52 1.35
CA TYR A 80 13.71 -8.09 2.30
C TYR A 80 13.07 -7.68 3.63
N GLN A 81 13.45 -8.36 4.71
CA GLN A 81 13.03 -8.03 6.06
C GLN A 81 14.08 -7.12 6.71
N CYS A 82 13.77 -5.83 6.89
CA CYS A 82 14.54 -4.93 7.75
C CYS A 82 13.76 -4.63 9.03
N GLY A 83 14.41 -4.81 10.19
CA GLY A 83 13.78 -4.64 11.51
C GLY A 83 13.33 -3.20 11.81
N GLN A 84 12.27 -3.09 12.63
CA GLN A 84 11.59 -1.91 13.21
C GLN A 84 11.24 -0.70 12.29
N GLY A 85 11.76 -0.63 11.08
CA GLY A 85 11.36 0.31 10.03
C GLY A 85 11.60 -0.34 8.68
N SER A 86 10.53 -0.75 8.00
CA SER A 86 10.61 -1.40 6.69
C SER A 86 10.27 -0.39 5.58
N GLY A 87 11.21 -0.17 4.65
CA GLY A 87 10.86 0.17 3.28
C GLY A 87 10.65 -1.13 2.51
N VAL A 88 9.45 -1.33 1.96
CA VAL A 88 9.21 -2.33 0.92
C VAL A 88 9.50 -1.61 -0.39
N VAL A 89 10.47 -2.09 -1.15
CA VAL A 89 10.73 -1.60 -2.50
C VAL A 89 9.94 -2.48 -3.46
N ASP A 90 8.91 -1.91 -4.06
CA ASP A 90 8.16 -2.47 -5.20
C ASP A 90 8.83 -2.07 -6.53
#